data_AF-A0A837JF74-F1
#
_entry.id   AF-A0A837JF74-F1
#
_cell.length_a   1.000
_cell.length_b   1.000
_cell.length_c   1.000
_cell.angle_alpha   90.00
_cell.angle_beta   90.00
_cell.angle_gamma   90.00
#
_symmetry.space_group_name_H-M   'P 1'
#
loop_
_entity.id
_entity.type
_entity.pdbx_description
1 polymer ?
#
loop_
_entity_poly.entity_id
_entity_poly.type
_entity_poly.pdbx_seq_one_letter_code
_entity_poly.pdbx_strand_id
1 'polypeptide(L)'
;MDDKNKMRISDYVVNGMMFISIAIWSYIFIFIWGKAVIILLDDKDYATLGLLFILTGIVIIIYGYWMKYVVSYRNPNVIEFYKRLRKKQELNEKLILHERALVWVDNGYLVKTCNRIGLFFILSGVIIFIITADIL
;
A
#
# COMPACT_ATOMS: atom_id res chain seq x y z
N MET A 1 29.55 24.56 15.73
CA MET A 1 28.68 24.62 14.53
C MET A 1 27.97 23.29 14.43
N ASP A 2 26.76 23.25 14.98
CA ASP A 2 25.98 22.03 15.24
C ASP A 2 24.74 22.00 14.33
N ASP A 3 24.99 21.86 13.03
CA ASP A 3 23.95 21.97 11.98
C ASP A 3 23.81 20.67 11.17
N LYS A 4 24.29 19.55 11.70
CA LYS A 4 24.27 18.25 11.02
C LYS A 4 22.96 17.48 11.15
N ASN A 5 22.00 17.96 11.95
CA ASN A 5 20.83 17.16 12.34
C ASN A 5 19.47 17.85 12.14
N LYS A 6 19.41 18.98 11.40
CA LYS A 6 18.12 19.61 11.05
C LYS A 6 17.57 18.98 9.77
N MET A 7 16.51 18.18 9.90
CA MET A 7 15.68 17.80 8.75
C MET A 7 15.24 19.05 8.00
N ARG A 8 15.39 19.06 6.67
CA ARG A 8 14.92 20.19 5.85
C ARG A 8 13.40 20.25 5.93
N ILE A 9 12.84 21.46 5.92
CA ILE A 9 11.39 21.71 5.94
C ILE A 9 10.67 20.92 4.83
N SER A 10 11.34 20.72 3.68
CA SER A 10 10.86 19.86 2.59
C SER A 10 10.53 18.43 3.04
N ASP A 11 11.32 17.85 3.94
CA ASP A 11 11.14 16.48 4.41
C ASP A 11 9.93 16.37 5.35
N TYR A 12 9.66 17.43 6.12
CA TYR A 12 8.43 17.53 6.92
C TYR A 12 7.18 17.65 6.06
N VAL A 13 7.24 18.44 4.97
CA VAL A 13 6.13 18.61 4.04
C VAL A 13 5.83 17.30 3.31
N VAL A 14 6.86 16.59 2.82
CA VAL A 14 6.70 15.29 2.14
C VAL A 14 6.14 14.23 3.10
N ASN A 15 6.65 14.15 4.33
CA ASN A 15 6.12 13.23 5.33
C ASN A 15 4.67 13.58 5.70
N GLY A 16 4.35 14.86 5.89
CA GLY A 16 2.99 15.34 6.17
C GLY A 16 2.00 15.00 5.06
N MET A 17 2.39 15.21 3.80
CA MET A 17 1.57 14.82 2.64
C MET A 17 1.34 13.31 2.56
N MET A 18 2.32 12.50 2.94
CA MET A 18 2.18 11.04 2.99
C MET A 18 1.13 10.63 4.03
N PHE A 19 1.15 11.22 5.23
CA PHE A 19 0.13 10.96 6.26
C PHE A 19 -1.27 11.38 5.82
N ILE A 20 -1.41 12.54 5.18
CA ILE A 20 -2.68 13.01 4.63
C ILE A 20 -3.19 12.03 3.56
N SER A 21 -2.31 11.57 2.66
CA SER A 21 -2.67 10.60 1.63
C SER A 21 -3.16 9.27 2.24
N ILE A 22 -2.44 8.74 3.24
CA ILE A 22 -2.85 7.53 3.95
C ILE A 22 -4.23 7.72 4.61
N ALA A 23 -4.47 8.86 5.25
CA ALA A 23 -5.75 9.15 5.88
C ALA A 23 -6.90 9.20 4.85
N ILE A 24 -6.68 9.85 3.71
CA ILE A 24 -7.67 9.92 2.62
C ILE A 24 -7.97 8.52 2.07
N TRP A 25 -6.94 7.74 1.74
CA TRP A 25 -7.13 6.38 1.21
C TRP A 25 -7.81 5.45 2.21
N SER A 26 -7.45 5.57 3.50
CA SER A 26 -8.10 4.82 4.58
C SER A 26 -9.57 5.21 4.73
N TYR A 27 -9.88 6.50 4.63
CA TYR A 27 -11.26 6.99 4.67
C TYR A 27 -12.09 6.44 3.50
N ILE A 28 -11.57 6.51 2.28
CA ILE A 28 -12.24 5.97 1.09
C ILE A 28 -12.49 4.47 1.25
N PHE A 29 -11.49 3.72 1.71
CA PHE A 29 -11.61 2.28 1.86
C PHE A 29 -12.60 1.88 2.97
N ILE A 30 -12.56 2.54 4.13
CA ILE A 30 -13.45 2.19 5.24
C ILE A 30 -14.88 2.64 4.98
N PHE A 31 -15.08 3.90 4.57
CA PHE A 31 -16.42 4.48 4.51
C PHE A 31 -17.11 4.30 3.16
N ILE A 32 -16.39 4.37 2.04
CA ILE A 32 -17.00 4.22 0.72
C ILE A 32 -17.09 2.75 0.36
N TRP A 33 -15.94 2.05 0.35
CA TRP A 33 -15.93 0.63 0.00
C TRP A 33 -16.68 -0.23 1.03
N GLY A 34 -16.48 0.03 2.33
CA GLY A 34 -17.22 -0.68 3.38
C GLY A 34 -18.74 -0.49 3.29
N LYS A 35 -19.22 0.74 3.00
CA LYS A 35 -20.66 1.00 2.80
C LYS A 35 -21.20 0.29 1.55
N ALA A 36 -20.43 0.25 0.47
CA ALA A 36 -20.82 -0.49 -0.74
C ALA A 36 -20.99 -1.98 -0.45
N VAL A 37 -20.09 -2.58 0.34
CA VAL A 37 -20.22 -3.99 0.76
C VAL A 37 -21.50 -4.22 1.57
N ILE A 38 -21.81 -3.36 2.53
CA ILE A 38 -23.02 -3.50 3.37
C ILE A 38 -24.28 -3.43 2.50
N ILE A 39 -24.37 -2.45 1.59
CA ILE A 39 -25.53 -2.29 0.69
C ILE A 39 -25.72 -3.54 -0.17
N LEU A 40 -24.65 -4.04 -0.79
CA LEU A 40 -24.72 -5.24 -1.65
C LEU A 40 -25.10 -6.50 -0.86
N LEU A 41 -24.70 -6.60 0.41
CA LEU A 41 -25.11 -7.68 1.29
C LEU A 41 -26.59 -7.60 1.65
N ASP A 42 -27.09 -6.40 1.98
CA ASP A 42 -28.51 -6.16 2.31
C ASP A 42 -29.42 -6.43 1.10
N ASP A 43 -28.98 -6.00 -0.09
CA ASP A 43 -29.69 -6.23 -1.36
C ASP A 43 -29.56 -7.68 -1.87
N LYS A 44 -28.74 -8.51 -1.21
CA LYS A 44 -28.40 -9.89 -1.61
C LYS A 44 -27.82 -10.00 -3.02
N ASP A 45 -27.20 -8.93 -3.53
CA ASP A 45 -26.53 -8.91 -4.82
C ASP A 45 -25.11 -9.47 -4.69
N TYR A 46 -25.04 -10.79 -4.52
CA TYR A 46 -23.78 -11.50 -4.32
C TYR A 46 -22.90 -11.54 -5.57
N ALA A 47 -23.50 -11.46 -6.77
CA ALA A 47 -22.75 -11.39 -8.02
C ALA A 47 -21.95 -10.10 -8.11
N THR A 48 -22.58 -8.95 -7.85
CA THR A 48 -21.90 -7.66 -7.82
C THR A 48 -20.92 -7.56 -6.66
N LEU A 49 -21.25 -8.15 -5.50
CA LEU A 49 -20.33 -8.23 -4.35
C LEU A 49 -19.06 -9.02 -4.68
N GLY A 50 -19.19 -10.20 -5.30
CA GLY A 50 -18.04 -11.01 -5.72
C GLY A 50 -17.13 -10.26 -6.68
N LEU A 51 -17.73 -9.57 -7.66
CA LEU A 51 -17.02 -8.74 -8.64
C LEU A 51 -16.30 -7.55 -7.97
N LEU A 52 -16.95 -6.88 -7.01
CA LEU A 52 -16.34 -5.80 -6.22
C LEU A 52 -15.07 -6.28 -5.51
N PHE A 53 -15.11 -7.45 -4.89
CA PHE A 53 -13.95 -8.04 -4.21
C PHE A 53 -12.80 -8.36 -5.17
N ILE A 54 -13.10 -8.98 -6.32
CA ILE A 54 -12.09 -9.30 -7.34
C ILE A 54 -11.43 -8.02 -7.86
N LEU A 55 -12.21 -7.02 -8.26
CA LEU A 55 -11.69 -5.76 -8.78
C LEU A 55 -10.85 -5.02 -7.73
N THR A 56 -11.31 -5.02 -6.47
CA THR A 56 -10.56 -4.43 -5.36
C THR A 56 -9.20 -5.12 -5.18
N GLY A 57 -9.18 -6.45 -5.25
CA GLY A 57 -7.94 -7.22 -5.15
C GLY A 57 -6.96 -6.92 -6.29
N ILE A 58 -7.45 -6.82 -7.53
CA ILE A 58 -6.64 -6.44 -8.71
C ILE A 58 -6.05 -5.03 -8.52
N VAL A 59 -6.86 -4.06 -8.09
CA VAL A 59 -6.41 -2.68 -7.85
C VAL A 59 -5.31 -2.63 -6.78
N ILE A 60 -5.45 -3.39 -5.69
CA ILE A 60 -4.43 -3.46 -4.63
C ILE A 60 -3.09 -4.01 -5.17
N ILE A 61 -3.14 -5.05 -6.01
CA ILE A 61 -1.95 -5.62 -6.64
C ILE A 61 -1.27 -4.58 -7.53
N ILE A 62 -2.03 -3.95 -8.44
CA ILE A 62 -1.54 -2.92 -9.36
C ILE A 62 -0.91 -1.76 -8.58
N TYR A 63 -1.56 -1.31 -7.50
CA TYR A 63 -1.05 -0.25 -6.64
C TYR A 63 0.31 -0.59 -6.03
N GLY A 64 0.50 -1.82 -5.55
CA GLY A 64 1.78 -2.28 -5.03
C GLY A 64 2.92 -2.16 -6.05
N TYR A 65 2.68 -2.62 -7.29
CA TYR A 65 3.65 -2.50 -8.38
C TYR A 65 3.88 -1.06 -8.83
N TRP A 66 2.83 -0.25 -8.90
CA TRP A 66 2.92 1.17 -9.22
C TRP A 66 3.80 1.91 -8.21
N MET A 67 3.60 1.67 -6.91
CA MET A 67 4.44 2.27 -5.87
C MET A 67 5.89 1.84 -5.97
N LYS A 68 6.16 0.55 -6.29
CA LYS A 68 7.53 0.09 -6.58
C LYS A 68 8.12 0.82 -7.78
N TYR A 69 7.37 1.02 -8.85
CA TYR A 69 7.81 1.73 -10.05
C TYR A 69 8.13 3.21 -9.75
N VAL A 70 7.20 3.94 -9.12
CA VAL A 70 7.39 5.35 -8.72
C VAL A 70 8.60 5.51 -7.81
N VAL A 71 8.76 4.61 -6.84
CA VAL A 71 9.91 4.63 -5.93
C VAL A 71 11.21 4.23 -6.61
N SER A 72 11.17 3.47 -7.71
CA SER A 72 12.35 3.09 -8.51
C SER A 72 12.79 4.19 -9.49
N TYR A 73 11.88 5.08 -9.89
CA TYR A 73 12.15 6.24 -10.74
C TYR A 73 12.92 7.31 -9.93
N ARG A 74 14.19 7.04 -9.61
CA ARG A 74 15.00 7.84 -8.68
C ARG A 74 15.90 8.83 -9.38
N ASN A 75 15.69 10.11 -9.06
CA ASN A 75 16.64 11.20 -9.24
C ASN A 75 18.00 10.82 -8.58
N PRO A 76 19.17 11.16 -9.16
CA PRO A 76 20.50 10.81 -8.63
C PRO A 76 20.70 11.04 -7.12
N ASN A 77 20.10 12.07 -6.54
CA ASN A 77 20.16 12.35 -5.09
C ASN A 77 19.50 11.25 -4.23
N VAL A 78 18.44 10.62 -4.73
CA VAL A 78 17.72 9.54 -4.02
C VAL A 78 18.51 8.23 -4.10
N ILE A 79 19.23 7.99 -5.20
CA ILE A 79 20.11 6.83 -5.35
C ILE A 79 21.22 6.86 -4.29
N GLU A 80 21.82 8.04 -4.07
CA GLU A 80 22.87 8.22 -3.07
C GLU A 80 22.34 8.05 -1.63
N PHE A 81 21.12 8.53 -1.36
CA PHE A 81 20.44 8.33 -0.08
C PHE A 81 20.21 6.85 0.24
N TYR A 82 19.75 6.05 -0.74
CA TYR A 82 19.56 4.61 -0.53
C TYR A 82 20.87 3.83 -0.43
N LYS A 83 21.94 4.24 -1.12
CA LYS A 83 23.28 3.68 -0.88
C LYS A 83 23.75 3.93 0.55
N ARG A 84 23.48 5.11 1.10
CA ARG A 84 23.76 5.42 2.52
C ARG A 84 22.92 4.56 3.47
N LEU A 85 21.64 4.37 3.19
CA LEU A 85 20.77 3.47 3.96
C LEU A 85 21.25 2.01 3.96
N ARG A 86 21.71 1.50 2.81
CA ARG A 86 22.26 0.15 2.70
C ARG A 86 23.51 -0.04 3.54
N LYS A 87 24.42 0.94 3.51
CA LYS A 87 25.62 0.94 4.39
C LYS A 87 25.25 0.95 5.87
N LYS A 88 24.25 1.73 6.28
CA LYS A 88 23.74 1.71 7.66
C LYS A 88 23.22 0.33 8.07
N GLN A 89 22.52 -0.37 7.16
CA GLN A 89 22.08 -1.75 7.41
C GLN A 89 23.25 -2.73 7.55
N GLU A 90 24.24 -2.67 6.67
CA GLU A 90 25.45 -3.53 6.74
C GLU A 90 26.23 -3.30 8.04
N LEU A 91 26.24 -2.06 8.55
CA LEU A 91 26.87 -1.68 9.80
C LEU A 91 26.01 -1.92 11.05
N ASN A 92 24.80 -2.50 10.91
CA ASN A 92 23.84 -2.70 12.00
C ASN A 92 23.50 -1.41 12.78
N GLU A 93 23.56 -0.25 12.12
CA GLU A 93 23.18 1.02 12.74
C GLU A 93 21.66 1.12 12.94
N LYS A 94 21.25 1.82 13.99
CA LYS A 94 19.83 1.98 14.35
C LYS A 94 19.13 2.88 13.32
N LEU A 95 18.25 2.29 12.51
CA LEU A 95 17.43 3.02 11.53
C LEU A 95 16.23 3.72 12.19
N ILE A 96 15.94 4.94 11.74
CA ILE A 96 14.74 5.69 12.14
C ILE A 96 13.52 5.09 11.41
N LEU A 97 12.30 5.27 11.97
CA LEU A 97 11.06 4.66 11.48
C LEU A 97 10.79 4.94 9.98
N HIS A 98 11.05 6.16 9.53
CA HIS A 98 10.97 6.55 8.11
C HIS A 98 12.00 5.80 7.23
N GLU A 99 13.25 5.70 7.66
CA GLU A 99 14.31 4.97 6.96
C GLU A 99 13.97 3.48 6.84
N ARG A 100 13.40 2.90 7.91
CA ARG A 100 12.96 1.51 7.95
C ARG A 100 11.81 1.24 6.97
N ALA A 101 10.85 2.16 6.87
CA ALA A 101 9.74 2.07 5.92
C ALA A 101 10.24 2.12 4.46
N LEU A 102 11.20 2.99 4.16
CA LEU A 102 11.81 3.09 2.82
C LEU A 102 12.56 1.81 2.43
N VAL A 103 13.34 1.24 3.35
CA VAL A 103 14.01 -0.06 3.15
C VAL A 103 13.00 -1.17 2.89
N TRP A 104 11.84 -1.17 3.56
CA TRP A 104 10.78 -2.15 3.30
C TRP A 104 10.21 -2.04 1.88
N VAL A 105 10.01 -0.82 1.38
CA VAL A 105 9.55 -0.61 0.00
C VAL A 105 10.62 -1.08 -0.99
N ASP A 106 11.89 -0.74 -0.75
CA ASP A 106 13.04 -1.13 -1.61
C ASP A 106 13.24 -2.65 -1.68
N ASN A 107 13.10 -3.33 -0.54
CA ASN A 107 13.15 -4.80 -0.44
C ASN A 107 11.91 -5.50 -1.05
N GLY A 108 10.97 -4.73 -1.59
CA GLY A 108 9.76 -5.24 -2.23
C GLY A 108 8.74 -5.82 -1.26
N TYR A 109 8.85 -5.55 0.05
CA TYR A 109 7.84 -5.99 1.03
C TYR A 109 6.48 -5.39 0.74
N LEU A 110 6.42 -4.13 0.28
CA LEU A 110 5.18 -3.49 -0.14
C LEU A 110 4.46 -4.30 -1.22
N VAL A 111 5.16 -4.68 -2.29
CA VAL A 111 4.60 -5.52 -3.37
C VAL A 111 4.16 -6.88 -2.84
N LYS A 112 4.96 -7.52 -1.98
CA LYS A 112 4.59 -8.82 -1.39
C LYS A 112 3.31 -8.70 -0.55
N THR A 113 3.17 -7.64 0.25
CA THR A 113 1.98 -7.41 1.07
C THR A 113 0.76 -7.11 0.21
N CYS A 114 0.88 -6.22 -0.78
CA CYS A 114 -0.18 -5.93 -1.74
C CYS A 114 -0.62 -7.19 -2.50
N ASN A 115 0.33 -8.03 -2.94
CA ASN A 115 0.02 -9.29 -3.62
C ASN A 115 -0.75 -10.24 -2.71
N ARG A 116 -0.34 -10.39 -1.45
CA ARG A 116 -1.05 -11.25 -0.49
C ARG A 116 -2.47 -10.74 -0.25
N ILE A 117 -2.62 -9.47 0.09
CA ILE A 117 -3.94 -8.87 0.38
C ILE A 117 -4.83 -8.94 -0.88
N GLY A 118 -4.32 -8.54 -2.04
CA GLY A 118 -5.09 -8.56 -3.27
C GLY A 118 -5.52 -9.97 -3.68
N LEU A 119 -4.66 -10.98 -3.47
CA LEU A 119 -5.01 -12.37 -3.71
C LEU A 119 -6.07 -12.89 -2.73
N PHE A 120 -6.02 -12.49 -1.45
CA PHE A 120 -7.11 -12.78 -0.50
C PHE A 120 -8.44 -12.20 -0.97
N PHE A 121 -8.45 -10.96 -1.45
CA PHE A 121 -9.65 -10.31 -1.99
C PHE A 121 -10.21 -11.05 -3.21
N ILE A 122 -9.34 -11.42 -4.16
CA ILE A 122 -9.74 -12.17 -5.35
C ILE A 122 -10.32 -13.53 -4.95
N LEU A 123 -9.66 -14.26 -4.05
CA LEU A 123 -10.16 -15.55 -3.58
C LEU A 123 -11.53 -15.43 -2.89
N SER A 124 -11.70 -14.43 -2.02
CA SER A 124 -13.01 -14.18 -1.40
C SER A 124 -14.09 -13.90 -2.44
N GLY A 125 -13.80 -13.08 -3.46
CA GLY A 125 -14.75 -12.80 -4.53
C GLY A 125 -15.09 -14.02 -5.38
N VAL A 126 -14.10 -14.88 -5.69
CA VAL A 126 -14.31 -16.15 -6.39
C VAL A 126 -15.18 -17.10 -5.57
N ILE A 127 -14.93 -17.21 -4.26
CA ILE A 127 -15.75 -18.05 -3.36
C ILE A 127 -17.19 -17.57 -3.34
N ILE A 128 -17.43 -16.25 -3.27
CA ILE A 128 -18.78 -15.68 -3.34
C ILE A 128 -19.48 -16.08 -4.63
N PHE A 129 -18.79 -16.03 -5.78
CA PHE A 129 -19.35 -16.46 -7.07
C PHE A 129 -19.72 -17.94 -7.08
N ILE A 130 -18.83 -18.82 -6.60
CA ILE A 130 -19.08 -20.28 -6.58
C ILE A 130 -20.31 -20.57 -5.73
N ILE A 131 -20.37 -20.02 -4.50
CA ILE A 131 -21.50 -20.22 -3.60
C ILE A 131 -22.80 -19.68 -4.21
N THR A 132 -22.76 -18.53 -4.87
CA THR A 132 -23.94 -17.94 -5.52
C THR A 132 -24.42 -18.80 -6.68
N ALA A 133 -23.51 -19.37 -7.46
CA ALA A 133 -23.83 -20.24 -8.59
C ALA A 133 -24.41 -21.60 -8.14
N ASP A 134 -24.01 -22.12 -6.97
CA ASP A 134 -24.53 -23.37 -6.42
C ASP A 134 -25.91 -23.21 -5.73
N ILE A 135 -26.30 -21.99 -5.38
CA ILE A 135 -27.58 -21.67 -4.72
C ILE A 135 -28.71 -21.35 -5.73
N LEU A 136 -28.36 -21.00 -6.97
CA LEU A 136 -29.29 -20.59 -8.03
C LEU A 136 -29.73 -21.78 -8.91
#